data_AF-A0AAW1YV08-F1
#
_entry.id   AF-A0AAW1YV08-F1
#
_cell.length_a   1.000
_cell.length_b   1.000
_cell.length_c   1.000
_cell.angle_alpha   90.00
_cell.angle_beta   90.00
_cell.angle_gamma   90.00
#
_symmetry.space_group_name_H-M   'P 1'
#
loop_
_entity.id
_entity.type
_entity.pdbx_description
1 polymer ?
#
loop_
_entity_poly.entity_id
_entity_poly.type
_entity_poly.pdbx_seq_one_letter_code
_entity_poly.pdbx_strand_id
1 'polypeptide(L)'
;YCWLKNEGSTCYLNAVLHMLFMTKEFRERVKEKSASSGDKFIKELNDLFEEMRTQSKEVSAAKVRMSLDIKDDNKQRDAAEYLQKILKKTPGPSE
;
A
#
# COMPACT_ATOMS: atom_id res chain seq x y z
N TYR A 1 8.72 -3.99 -12.83
CA TYR A 1 7.88 -3.47 -11.74
C TYR A 1 7.54 -2.04 -12.05
N CYS A 2 6.27 -1.64 -11.88
CA CYS A 2 5.88 -0.29 -12.26
C CYS A 2 6.07 0.75 -11.16
N TRP A 3 6.31 1.99 -11.55
CA TRP A 3 6.41 3.12 -10.63
C TRP A 3 5.02 3.54 -10.14
N LEU A 4 4.92 3.96 -8.87
CA LEU A 4 3.70 4.58 -8.36
C LEU A 4 3.71 6.04 -8.77
N LYS A 5 2.58 6.52 -9.30
CA LYS A 5 2.43 7.93 -9.66
C LYS A 5 2.65 8.79 -8.42
N ASN A 6 3.55 9.77 -8.51
CA ASN A 6 3.77 10.71 -7.41
C ASN A 6 2.66 11.77 -7.40
N GLU A 7 1.56 11.47 -6.73
CA GLU A 7 0.43 12.39 -6.61
C GLU A 7 0.65 13.32 -5.42
N GLY A 8 1.25 14.48 -5.68
CA GLY A 8 1.56 15.51 -4.68
C GLY A 8 2.79 15.18 -3.83
N SER A 9 2.74 15.50 -2.54
CA SER A 9 3.83 15.22 -1.57
C SER A 9 3.75 13.82 -0.97
N THR A 10 3.52 12.78 -1.78
CA THR A 10 3.27 11.41 -1.29
C THR A 10 4.41 10.41 -1.60
N CYS A 11 5.58 10.91 -2.01
CA CYS A 11 6.76 10.09 -2.31
C CYS A 11 7.18 9.16 -1.17
N TYR A 12 7.00 9.56 0.09
CA TYR A 12 7.25 8.72 1.26
C TYR A 12 6.37 7.46 1.27
N LEU A 13 5.08 7.61 0.91
CA LEU A 13 4.13 6.51 0.87
C LEU A 13 4.45 5.59 -0.32
N ASN A 14 4.80 6.16 -1.46
CA ASN A 14 5.20 5.39 -2.64
C ASN A 14 6.42 4.51 -2.34
N ALA A 15 7.41 5.04 -1.62
CA ALA A 15 8.59 4.26 -1.19
C ALA A 15 8.21 3.11 -0.24
N VAL A 16 7.34 3.36 0.74
CA VAL A 16 6.85 2.32 1.67
C VAL A 16 6.06 1.24 0.93
N LEU A 17 5.15 1.63 0.04
CA LEU A 17 4.34 0.69 -0.75
C LEU A 17 5.21 -0.15 -1.68
N HIS A 18 6.23 0.44 -2.31
CA HIS A 18 7.21 -0.29 -3.12
C HIS A 18 7.98 -1.31 -2.26
N MET A 19 8.45 -0.91 -1.09
CA MET A 19 9.17 -1.81 -0.16
C MET A 19 8.28 -2.99 0.29
N LEU A 20 7.04 -2.72 0.69
CA LEU A 20 6.08 -3.75 1.09
C LEU A 20 5.73 -4.68 -0.06
N PHE A 21 5.56 -4.14 -1.28
CA PHE A 21 5.29 -4.92 -2.47
C PHE A 21 6.45 -5.86 -2.86
N MET A 22 7.70 -5.42 -2.67
CA MET A 22 8.89 -6.25 -2.90
C MET A 22 9.05 -7.37 -1.86
N THR A 23 8.39 -7.23 -0.71
CA THR A 23 8.41 -8.23 0.35
C THR A 23 7.40 -9.34 0.03
N LYS A 24 7.86 -10.42 -0.60
CA LYS A 24 7.01 -11.53 -1.08
C LYS A 24 6.08 -12.07 0.02
N GLU A 25 6.61 -12.33 1.20
CA GLU A 25 5.85 -12.86 2.33
C GLU A 25 4.72 -11.91 2.78
N PHE A 26 4.95 -10.60 2.71
CA PHE A 26 3.94 -9.61 3.04
C PHE A 26 2.82 -9.63 1.98
N ARG A 27 3.20 -9.71 0.71
CA ARG A 27 2.25 -9.78 -0.40
C ARG A 27 1.36 -11.01 -0.32
N GLU A 28 1.93 -12.18 -0.02
CA GLU A 28 1.16 -13.43 0.11
C GLU A 28 0.13 -13.33 1.24
N ARG A 29 0.55 -12.82 2.41
CA ARG A 29 -0.37 -12.57 3.54
C ARG A 29 -1.50 -11.60 3.19
N VAL A 30 -1.19 -10.50 2.50
CA VAL A 30 -2.21 -9.53 2.05
C VAL A 30 -3.19 -10.19 1.08
N LYS A 31 -2.70 -11.02 0.16
CA LYS A 31 -3.56 -11.76 -0.79
C LYS A 31 -4.48 -12.75 -0.08
N GLU A 32 -3.96 -13.58 0.81
CA GLU A 32 -4.74 -14.55 1.59
C GLU A 32 -5.79 -13.87 2.46
N LYS A 33 -5.42 -12.75 3.10
CA LYS A 33 -6.33 -11.97 3.92
C LYS A 33 -7.39 -11.27 3.07
N SER A 34 -7.05 -10.80 1.87
CA SER A 34 -8.04 -10.17 0.96
C SER A 34 -9.12 -11.14 0.50
N ALA A 35 -8.78 -12.42 0.37
CA ALA A 35 -9.71 -13.48 0.00
C ALA A 35 -10.61 -13.93 1.17
N SER A 36 -10.11 -13.88 2.40
CA SER A 36 -10.81 -14.35 3.60
C SER A 36 -11.50 -13.24 4.41
N SER A 37 -11.12 -11.97 4.20
CA SER A 37 -11.59 -10.84 4.99
C SER A 37 -12.46 -9.89 4.17
N GLY A 38 -13.51 -9.36 4.81
CA GLY A 38 -14.30 -8.23 4.30
C GLY A 38 -13.61 -6.87 4.46
N ASP A 39 -12.35 -6.84 4.92
CA ASP A 39 -11.63 -5.60 5.18
C ASP A 39 -11.33 -4.85 3.87
N LYS A 40 -11.95 -3.68 3.74
CA LYS A 40 -11.83 -2.83 2.55
C LYS A 40 -10.39 -2.39 2.31
N PHE A 41 -9.63 -2.08 3.37
CA PHE A 41 -8.25 -1.62 3.22
C PHE A 41 -7.36 -2.72 2.66
N ILE A 42 -7.51 -3.96 3.16
CA ILE A 42 -6.75 -5.11 2.66
C ILE A 42 -7.04 -5.38 1.18
N LYS A 43 -8.31 -5.27 0.77
CA LYS A 43 -8.71 -5.43 -0.63
C LYS A 43 -8.07 -4.38 -1.54
N GLU A 44 -8.14 -3.11 -1.14
CA GLU A 44 -7.56 -2.00 -1.92
C GLU A 44 -6.02 -2.11 -1.99
N LEU A 45 -5.37 -2.60 -0.93
CA LEU A 45 -3.93 -2.85 -0.92
C LEU A 45 -3.55 -4.02 -1.85
N ASN A 46 -4.34 -5.10 -1.84
CA ASN A 46 -4.14 -6.22 -2.75
C ASN A 46 -4.35 -5.82 -4.22
N ASP A 47 -5.40 -5.06 -4.51
CA ASP A 47 -5.70 -4.51 -5.84
C ASP A 47 -4.51 -3.69 -6.36
N LEU A 48 -3.98 -2.78 -5.52
CA LEU A 48 -2.80 -1.99 -5.84
C LEU A 48 -1.58 -2.86 -6.17
N PHE A 49 -1.33 -3.91 -5.40
CA PHE A 49 -0.21 -4.81 -5.65
C PHE A 49 -0.38 -5.61 -6.96
N GLU A 50 -1.59 -6.02 -7.30
CA GLU A 50 -1.84 -6.68 -8.58
C GLU A 50 -1.70 -5.71 -9.75
N GLU A 51 -2.15 -4.46 -9.62
CA GLU A 51 -1.91 -3.41 -10.61
C GLU A 51 -0.41 -3.13 -10.80
N MET A 52 0.37 -3.01 -9.71
CA MET A 52 1.83 -2.81 -9.77
C MET A 52 2.58 -3.98 -10.43
N ARG A 53 2.00 -5.18 -10.43
CA ARG A 53 2.57 -6.37 -11.07
C ARG A 53 2.20 -6.48 -12.54
N THR A 54 0.99 -6.08 -12.91
CA THR A 54 0.41 -6.29 -14.25
C THR A 54 0.60 -5.11 -15.19
N GLN A 55 0.67 -3.89 -14.65
CA GLN A 55 0.75 -2.68 -15.47
C GLN A 55 2.19 -2.31 -15.83
N SER A 56 2.37 -1.89 -17.08
CA SER A 56 3.61 -1.29 -17.57
C SER A 56 3.66 0.24 -17.41
N LYS A 57 2.60 0.84 -16.86
CA LYS A 57 2.44 2.30 -16.66
C LYS A 57 2.19 2.65 -15.20
N GLU A 58 2.50 3.89 -14.83
CA GLU A 58 2.42 4.37 -13.46
C GLU A 58 1.05 4.09 -12.82
N VAL A 59 1.07 3.48 -11.63
CA VAL A 59 -0.14 3.10 -10.89
C VAL A 59 -0.46 4.15 -9.82
N SER A 60 -1.74 4.53 -9.68
CA SER A 60 -2.17 5.49 -8.64
C SER A 60 -2.41 4.78 -7.31
N ALA A 61 -1.84 5.31 -6.23
CA ALA A 61 -2.09 4.85 -4.85
C ALA A 61 -3.28 5.57 -4.19
N ALA A 62 -4.14 6.27 -4.94
CA ALA A 62 -5.19 7.13 -4.40
C ALA A 62 -6.16 6.38 -3.46
N LYS A 63 -6.56 5.16 -3.82
CA LYS A 63 -7.43 4.29 -3.03
C LYS A 63 -6.86 3.97 -1.64
N VAL A 64 -5.59 3.58 -1.61
CA VAL A 64 -4.86 3.29 -0.37
C VAL A 64 -4.66 4.56 0.44
N ARG A 65 -4.36 5.68 -0.23
CA ARG A 65 -4.20 7.00 0.39
C ARG A 65 -5.47 7.46 1.12
N MET A 66 -6.63 7.33 0.47
CA MET A 66 -7.93 7.65 1.08
C MET A 66 -8.23 6.73 2.26
N SER A 67 -7.92 5.45 2.15
CA SER A 67 -8.13 4.48 3.23
C SER A 67 -7.22 4.70 4.46
N LEU A 68 -6.13 5.44 4.29
CA LEU A 68 -5.20 5.86 5.34
C LEU A 68 -5.51 7.27 5.90
N ASP A 69 -6.64 7.88 5.49
CA ASP A 69 -7.04 9.25 5.81
C ASP A 69 -5.95 10.30 5.48
N ILE A 70 -5.21 10.05 4.40
CA ILE A 70 -4.18 10.99 3.93
C ILE A 70 -4.87 12.01 3.02
N LYS A 71 -5.18 13.16 3.59
CA LYS A 71 -5.65 14.33 2.84
C LYS A 71 -4.49 14.95 2.06
N ASP A 72 -4.80 15.44 0.86
CA ASP A 72 -3.86 16.12 -0.03
C ASP A 72 -3.51 17.51 0.52
N ASP A 73 -2.70 17.54 1.56
CA ASP A 73 -2.34 18.78 2.27
C ASP A 73 -0.91 19.25 1.89
N ASN A 74 -0.30 18.64 0.86
CA ASN A 74 1.09 18.86 0.44
C ASN A 74 2.14 18.79 1.57
N LYS A 75 1.84 18.05 2.65
CA LYS A 75 2.75 17.83 3.76
C LYS A 75 3.50 16.51 3.58
N GLN A 76 4.83 16.61 3.52
CA GLN A 76 5.69 15.45 3.73
C GLN A 76 5.48 14.93 5.16
N ARG A 77 5.45 13.62 5.29
CA ARG A 77 5.24 12.92 6.57
C ARG A 77 6.25 11.80 6.67
N ASP A 78 6.43 11.28 7.88
CA ASP A 78 7.42 10.26 8.14
C ASP A 78 7.03 8.92 7.50
N ALA A 79 7.97 8.29 6.79
CA ALA A 79 7.74 7.02 6.11
C ALA A 79 7.53 5.87 7.11
N ALA A 80 8.21 5.89 8.26
CA ALA A 80 8.09 4.85 9.28
C ALA A 80 6.72 4.91 9.97
N GLU A 81 6.14 6.10 10.17
CA GLU A 81 4.76 6.23 10.66
C GLU A 81 3.75 5.52 9.75
N TYR A 82 3.90 5.66 8.42
CA TYR A 82 2.99 5.00 7.48
C TYR A 82 3.23 3.52 7.35
N LEU A 83 4.50 3.08 7.40
CA LEU A 83 4.81 1.67 7.50
C LEU A 83 4.09 1.05 8.71
N GLN A 84 4.21 1.67 9.89
CA GLN A 84 3.53 1.24 11.11
C GLN A 84 2.00 1.23 10.96
N LYS A 85 1.41 2.26 10.34
CA LYS A 85 -0.05 2.31 10.09
C LYS A 85 -0.53 1.18 9.17
N ILE A 86 0.22 0.90 8.11
CA ILE A 86 -0.10 -0.19 7.17
C ILE A 86 0.05 -1.53 7.88
N LEU A 87 1.13 -1.75 8.63
CA LEU A 87 1.37 -2.97 9.41
C LEU A 87 0.30 -3.20 10.47
N LYS A 88 -0.15 -2.17 11.19
CA LYS A 88 -1.24 -2.29 12.17
C LYS A 88 -2.60 -2.64 11.55
N LYS A 89 -2.82 -2.27 10.29
CA LYS A 89 -4.05 -2.56 9.53
C LYS A 89 -3.95 -3.83 8.69
N THR A 90 -2.78 -4.47 8.65
CA THR A 90 -2.54 -5.72 7.92
C THR A 90 -2.32 -6.85 8.91
N PRO A 91 -2.58 -8.11 8.52
CA PRO A 91 -2.28 -9.23 9.39
C PRO A 91 -0.78 -9.21 9.71
N GLY A 92 -0.46 -9.23 11.01
CA GLY A 92 0.92 -9.34 11.48
C GLY A 92 1.55 -10.65 11.02
N PRO A 93 2.89 -10.78 11.09
CA PRO A 93 3.51 -12.09 10.97
C PRO A 93 2.89 -12.99 12.05
N SER A 94 2.31 -14.12 11.64
CA SER A 94 1.95 -15.18 12.57
C SER A 94 3.22 -15.56 13.34
N GLU A 95 3.22 -15.34 14.66
CA GLU A 95 4.15 -16.01 15.59
C GLU A 95 3.94 -17.52 15.54
#